data_AF-A0A8W8MEQ2-F1
#
_entry.id   AF-A0A8W8MEQ2-F1
#
_cell.length_a   1.000
_cell.length_b   1.000
_cell.length_c   1.000
_cell.angle_alpha   90.00
_cell.angle_beta   90.00
_cell.angle_gamma   90.00
#
_symmetry.space_group_name_H-M   'P 1'
#
loop_
_entity.id
_entity.type
_entity.pdbx_description
1 polymer ?
#
loop_
_entity_poly.entity_id
_entity_poly.type
_entity_poly.pdbx_seq_one_letter_code
_entity_poly.pdbx_strand_id
1 'polypeptide(L)'
;MLVGTCDENALGAFWMGLTMGAILRKIIPISCPVTFPGLLQLTLVSLVLQEPLVSEDHVCSRQVTYYTRERDCAYRDWLSCRYYRYFLKAYFRTESKCCSGYKNVGGRCEPVCFGMTGRQGCSNVGNCEGPDTCRCDSAYRGPQCNNSNYHDPGA
;
A
#
# COMPACT_ATOMS: atom_id res chain seq x y z
N MET A 1 -25.00 -4.92 -20.54
CA MET A 1 -24.77 -4.62 -19.11
C MET A 1 -26.11 -4.78 -18.42
N LEU A 2 -26.28 -5.89 -17.71
CA LEU A 2 -27.54 -6.21 -17.04
C LEU A 2 -27.55 -5.52 -15.67
N VAL A 3 -28.57 -4.71 -15.45
CA VAL A 3 -28.89 -4.09 -14.16
C VAL A 3 -29.68 -5.13 -13.36
N GLY A 4 -29.09 -5.65 -12.28
CA GLY A 4 -29.76 -6.55 -11.34
C GLY A 4 -30.30 -5.77 -10.15
N THR A 5 -31.61 -5.74 -10.00
CA THR A 5 -32.32 -5.34 -8.78
C THR A 5 -32.30 -6.52 -7.80
N CYS A 6 -31.85 -6.30 -6.56
CA CYS A 6 -31.94 -7.32 -5.50
C CYS A 6 -33.38 -7.34 -4.96
N ASP A 7 -34.06 -8.46 -5.15
CA ASP A 7 -35.38 -8.77 -4.59
C ASP A 7 -35.18 -9.60 -3.31
N GLU A 8 -35.75 -9.15 -2.19
CA GLU A 8 -35.70 -9.82 -0.90
C GLU A 8 -36.87 -10.81 -0.81
N ASN A 9 -36.72 -12.04 -1.32
CA ASN A 9 -37.58 -13.18 -0.95
C ASN A 9 -37.04 -14.50 -1.55
N ALA A 10 -36.13 -15.19 -0.85
CA ALA A 10 -35.83 -16.59 -1.11
C ALA A 10 -35.20 -17.27 0.13
N LEU A 11 -35.92 -17.27 1.26
CA LEU A 11 -35.73 -18.29 2.28
C LEU A 11 -36.48 -19.54 1.83
N GLY A 12 -35.78 -20.51 1.26
CA GLY A 12 -36.37 -21.75 0.78
C GLY A 12 -35.33 -22.82 0.49
N ALA A 13 -35.04 -23.63 1.51
CA ALA A 13 -34.62 -25.03 1.46
C ALA A 13 -33.78 -25.53 0.26
N PHE A 14 -32.50 -25.83 0.49
CA PHE A 14 -31.82 -26.92 -0.19
C PHE A 14 -30.90 -27.67 0.78
N TRP A 15 -31.40 -28.83 1.22
CA TRP A 15 -30.60 -29.89 1.84
C TRP A 15 -30.08 -30.83 0.74
N MET A 16 -29.00 -31.54 1.09
CA MET A 16 -28.36 -32.69 0.44
C MET A 16 -27.22 -32.40 -0.55
N GLY A 17 -26.02 -32.92 -0.20
CA GLY A 17 -25.08 -33.45 -1.19
C GLY A 17 -23.63 -33.04 -1.04
N LEU A 18 -22.91 -33.62 -0.07
CA LEU A 18 -21.44 -33.69 -0.06
C LEU A 18 -20.92 -34.40 -1.33
N THR A 19 -19.90 -33.84 -2.01
CA THR A 19 -18.55 -34.43 -2.15
C THR A 19 -17.68 -33.67 -3.16
N MET A 20 -16.38 -33.64 -2.86
CA MET A 20 -15.22 -33.23 -3.69
C MET A 20 -14.76 -31.75 -3.64
N GLY A 21 -13.71 -31.55 -2.83
CA GLY A 21 -12.47 -30.92 -3.30
C GLY A 21 -12.39 -29.39 -3.31
N ALA A 22 -11.79 -28.84 -2.25
CA ALA A 22 -11.17 -27.51 -2.21
C ALA A 22 -10.29 -27.25 -3.47
N ILE A 23 -10.18 -26.05 -4.04
CA ILE A 23 -9.69 -24.79 -3.45
C ILE A 23 -10.34 -23.61 -4.22
N LEU A 24 -11.19 -22.83 -3.54
CA LEU A 24 -11.69 -21.52 -4.00
C LEU A 24 -11.19 -20.47 -3.01
N ARG A 25 -10.21 -19.64 -3.40
CA ARG A 25 -10.03 -18.30 -2.82
C ARG A 25 -10.47 -17.27 -3.85
N LYS A 26 -11.79 -17.12 -3.97
CA LYS A 26 -12.43 -15.98 -4.62
C LYS A 26 -13.00 -15.12 -3.50
N ILE A 27 -12.21 -14.16 -3.02
CA ILE A 27 -12.69 -13.16 -2.05
C ILE A 27 -13.49 -12.14 -2.86
N ILE A 28 -14.81 -12.29 -2.84
CA ILE A 28 -15.75 -11.25 -3.22
C ILE A 28 -16.17 -10.57 -1.91
N PRO A 29 -15.84 -9.29 -1.67
CA PRO A 29 -16.43 -8.58 -0.54
C PRO A 29 -17.85 -8.16 -0.92
N ILE A 30 -18.85 -8.96 -0.50
CA ILE A 30 -20.24 -8.51 -0.44
C ILE A 30 -20.37 -7.76 0.89
N SER A 31 -20.23 -6.44 0.86
CA SER A 31 -20.62 -5.58 1.97
C SER A 31 -22.11 -5.24 1.83
N CYS A 32 -22.97 -6.00 2.50
CA CYS A 32 -24.35 -5.60 2.75
C CYS A 32 -24.38 -4.79 4.07
N PRO A 33 -24.85 -3.52 4.08
CA PRO A 33 -25.10 -2.80 5.31
C PRO A 33 -26.39 -3.33 5.96
N VAL A 34 -26.25 -4.05 7.07
CA VAL A 34 -27.41 -4.42 7.90
C VAL A 34 -27.81 -3.19 8.71
N THR A 35 -28.95 -2.60 8.37
CA THR A 35 -29.48 -1.43 9.08
C THR A 35 -30.41 -1.93 10.19
N PHE A 36 -29.94 -1.94 11.43
CA PHE A 36 -30.80 -2.13 12.61
C PHE A 36 -31.42 -0.79 13.00
N PRO A 37 -32.75 -0.66 13.16
CA PRO A 37 -33.36 0.56 13.64
C PRO A 37 -33.30 0.59 15.16
N GLY A 38 -32.69 1.63 15.70
CA GLY A 38 -32.82 1.97 17.12
C GLY A 38 -31.66 1.51 17.99
N LEU A 39 -30.50 2.15 17.84
CA LEU A 39 -29.58 2.47 18.92
C LEU A 39 -28.63 3.56 18.40
N LEU A 40 -28.49 4.64 19.17
CA LEU A 40 -27.48 5.68 18.98
C LEU A 40 -26.10 5.02 18.88
N GLN A 41 -25.62 4.76 17.68
CA GLN A 41 -24.25 4.31 17.46
C GLN A 41 -23.50 5.38 16.66
N LEU A 42 -22.49 5.93 17.33
CA LEU A 42 -21.38 6.65 16.73
C LEU A 42 -20.91 5.87 15.50
N THR A 43 -21.15 6.42 14.31
CA THR A 43 -20.62 5.86 13.08
C THR A 43 -19.11 6.06 13.09
N LEU A 44 -18.39 5.01 13.50
CA LEU A 44 -16.99 4.83 13.15
C LEU A 44 -16.94 4.73 11.63
N VAL A 45 -16.72 5.88 10.97
CA VAL A 45 -16.28 5.93 9.57
C VAL A 45 -15.00 5.12 9.54
N SER A 46 -15.13 3.87 9.12
CA SER A 46 -14.00 3.00 8.84
C SER A 46 -13.32 3.60 7.63
N LEU A 47 -12.35 4.49 7.86
CA LEU A 47 -11.39 4.90 6.85
C LEU A 47 -10.74 3.61 6.37
N VAL A 48 -11.18 3.15 5.20
CA VAL A 48 -10.48 2.10 4.45
C VAL A 48 -9.16 2.73 4.01
N LEU A 49 -8.16 2.67 4.89
CA LEU A 49 -6.78 2.88 4.54
C LEU A 49 -6.42 1.73 3.59
N GLN A 50 -6.42 2.03 2.30
CA GLN A 50 -5.93 1.11 1.28
C GLN A 50 -4.48 0.74 1.63
N GLU A 51 -4.27 -0.47 2.16
CA GLU A 51 -2.93 -0.95 2.47
C GLU A 51 -2.10 -0.95 1.19
N PRO A 52 -0.89 -0.36 1.19
CA PRO A 52 -0.03 -0.40 0.02
C PRO A 52 0.33 -1.85 -0.27
N LEU A 53 0.13 -2.30 -1.51
CA LEU A 53 0.58 -3.60 -1.96
C LEU A 53 2.11 -3.64 -1.85
N VAL A 54 2.63 -4.33 -0.84
CA VAL A 54 4.07 -4.50 -0.62
C VAL A 54 4.56 -5.65 -1.49
N SER A 55 5.45 -5.36 -2.44
CA SER A 55 6.17 -6.37 -3.22
C SER A 55 7.28 -7.02 -2.38
N GLU A 56 7.72 -8.24 -2.74
CA GLU A 56 8.82 -8.95 -2.07
C GLU A 56 10.12 -8.12 -2.01
N ASP A 57 10.33 -7.20 -2.95
CA ASP A 57 11.52 -6.32 -3.02
C ASP A 57 11.40 -5.02 -2.20
N HIS A 58 10.45 -4.93 -1.25
CA HIS A 58 10.19 -3.71 -0.46
C HIS A 58 9.92 -2.47 -1.32
N VAL A 59 9.33 -2.68 -2.50
CA VAL A 59 8.87 -1.63 -3.41
C VAL A 59 7.40 -1.34 -3.12
N CYS A 60 7.13 -0.09 -2.79
CA CYS A 60 5.81 0.45 -2.54
C CYS A 60 5.36 1.27 -3.76
N SER A 61 4.18 0.97 -4.29
CA SER A 61 3.57 1.76 -5.35
C SER A 61 2.49 2.70 -4.80
N ARG A 62 2.45 3.94 -5.28
CA ARG A 62 1.38 4.89 -5.01
C ARG A 62 0.79 5.42 -6.30
N GLN A 63 -0.54 5.56 -6.36
CA GLN A 63 -1.18 6.32 -7.43
C GLN A 63 -1.04 7.82 -7.17
N VAL A 64 -0.49 8.52 -8.15
CA VAL A 64 -0.38 9.98 -8.17
C VAL A 64 -1.30 10.49 -9.26
N THR A 65 -2.12 11.49 -8.90
CA THR A 65 -3.00 12.18 -9.84
C THR A 65 -2.35 13.51 -10.21
N TYR A 66 -2.21 13.76 -11.51
CA TYR A 66 -1.81 15.07 -12.01
C TYR A 66 -2.86 15.61 -12.97
N TYR A 67 -2.93 16.93 -13.05
CA TYR A 67 -3.93 17.64 -13.86
C TYR A 67 -3.25 18.35 -15.01
N THR A 68 -3.76 18.12 -16.22
CA THR A 68 -3.33 18.86 -17.40
C THR A 68 -4.48 19.74 -17.86
N ARG A 69 -4.16 21.00 -18.17
CA ARG A 69 -5.13 21.92 -18.75
C ARG A 69 -5.23 21.66 -20.24
N GLU A 70 -6.42 21.29 -20.69
CA GLU A 70 -6.73 21.15 -22.11
C GLU A 70 -7.74 22.21 -22.54
N ARG A 71 -7.72 22.52 -23.83
CA ARG A 71 -8.66 23.44 -24.46
C ARG A 71 -9.57 22.64 -25.37
N ASP A 72 -10.87 22.84 -25.23
CA ASP A 72 -11.85 22.35 -26.19
C ASP A 72 -12.57 23.55 -26.81
N CYS A 73 -13.08 23.35 -28.01
CA CYS A 73 -13.88 24.32 -28.70
C CYS A 73 -15.31 24.28 -28.17
N ALA A 74 -15.71 25.33 -27.44
CA ALA A 74 -17.08 25.41 -26.92
C ALA A 74 -18.05 25.99 -27.95
N TYR A 75 -17.58 26.85 -28.86
CA TYR A 75 -18.39 27.39 -29.94
C TYR A 75 -17.58 27.48 -31.24
N ARG A 76 -18.09 26.81 -32.27
CA ARG A 76 -17.49 26.74 -33.62
C ARG A 76 -18.36 27.52 -34.60
N ASP A 77 -17.74 28.39 -35.39
CA ASP A 77 -18.37 29.00 -36.56
C ASP A 77 -17.89 28.33 -37.85
N TRP A 78 -18.38 28.79 -39.00
CA TRP A 78 -18.05 28.26 -40.32
C TRP A 78 -16.59 28.48 -40.73
N LEU A 79 -15.84 29.33 -40.02
CA LEU A 79 -14.44 29.65 -40.32
C LEU A 79 -13.48 28.95 -39.36
N SER A 80 -13.76 28.93 -38.05
CA SER A 80 -12.97 28.22 -37.03
C SER A 80 -13.64 28.18 -35.64
N CYS A 81 -12.89 27.83 -34.59
CA CYS A 81 -13.34 27.90 -33.20
C CYS A 81 -13.15 29.30 -32.62
N ARG A 82 -14.28 29.98 -32.36
CA ARG A 82 -14.30 31.37 -31.88
C ARG A 82 -14.20 31.49 -30.37
N TYR A 83 -14.73 30.50 -29.63
CA TYR A 83 -14.66 30.48 -28.17
C TYR A 83 -14.12 29.13 -27.67
N TYR A 84 -13.08 29.20 -26.84
CA TYR A 84 -12.44 28.04 -26.23
C TYR A 84 -12.83 27.94 -24.76
N ARG A 85 -13.18 26.73 -24.34
CA ARG A 85 -13.36 26.39 -22.94
C ARG A 85 -12.14 25.60 -22.47
N TYR A 86 -11.58 26.01 -21.34
CA TYR A 86 -10.52 25.27 -20.69
C TYR A 86 -11.12 24.34 -19.65
N PHE A 87 -10.59 23.13 -19.56
CA PHE A 87 -10.98 22.16 -18.57
C PHE A 87 -9.74 21.39 -18.11
N LEU A 88 -9.81 20.87 -16.89
CA LEU A 88 -8.74 20.07 -16.30
C LEU A 88 -9.05 18.60 -16.58
N LYS A 89 -8.15 17.92 -17.28
CA LYS A 89 -8.16 16.46 -17.34
C LYS A 89 -7.27 15.91 -16.25
N ALA A 90 -7.83 14.96 -15.48
CA ALA A 90 -7.09 14.20 -14.49
C ALA A 90 -6.44 12.99 -15.14
N TYR A 91 -5.16 12.79 -14.86
CA TYR A 91 -4.39 11.64 -15.29
C TYR A 91 -3.87 10.91 -14.06
N PHE A 92 -3.95 9.58 -14.07
CA PHE A 92 -3.45 8.72 -13.01
C PHE A 92 -2.16 8.07 -13.48
N ARG A 93 -1.10 8.18 -12.66
CA ARG A 93 0.15 7.49 -12.88
C ARG A 93 0.55 6.77 -11.61
N THR A 94 0.96 5.52 -11.76
CA THR A 94 1.54 4.76 -10.66
C THR A 94 3.02 5.12 -10.54
N GLU A 95 3.44 5.63 -9.40
CA GLU A 95 4.85 5.80 -9.05
C GLU A 95 5.27 4.67 -8.11
N SER A 96 6.35 3.97 -8.45
CA SER A 96 7.02 3.02 -7.55
C SER A 96 8.16 3.72 -6.81
N LYS A 97 8.20 3.54 -5.48
CA LYS A 97 9.26 4.04 -4.59
C LYS A 97 9.61 2.95 -3.58
N CYS A 98 10.78 3.01 -2.97
CA CYS A 98 11.07 2.13 -1.84
C CYS A 98 10.11 2.44 -0.68
N CYS A 99 9.72 1.40 0.04
CA CYS A 99 8.85 1.53 1.21
C CYS A 99 9.52 2.37 2.32
N SER A 100 8.73 2.82 3.29
CA SER A 100 9.25 3.60 4.42
C SER A 100 10.37 2.85 5.15
N GLY A 101 11.49 3.53 5.41
CA GLY A 101 12.68 2.92 6.00
C GLY A 101 13.62 2.22 5.02
N TYR A 102 13.36 2.30 3.71
CA TYR A 102 14.25 1.76 2.67
C TYR A 102 14.70 2.86 1.70
N LYS A 103 15.91 2.71 1.15
CA LYS A 103 16.50 3.62 0.17
C LYS A 103 16.94 2.87 -1.09
N ASN A 104 16.80 3.52 -2.25
CA ASN A 104 17.25 2.92 -3.50
C ASN A 104 18.78 2.98 -3.61
N VAL A 105 19.43 1.82 -3.61
CA VAL A 105 20.87 1.63 -3.81
C VAL A 105 21.03 0.72 -5.03
N GLY A 106 21.53 1.26 -6.14
CA GLY A 106 21.77 0.48 -7.35
C GLY A 106 20.51 -0.18 -7.96
N GLY A 107 19.33 0.41 -7.78
CA GLY A 107 18.07 -0.15 -8.28
C GLY A 107 17.38 -1.14 -7.34
N ARG A 108 17.96 -1.44 -6.17
CA ARG A 108 17.35 -2.26 -5.11
C ARG A 108 17.01 -1.41 -3.89
N CYS A 109 15.98 -1.79 -3.15
CA CYS A 109 15.60 -1.12 -1.92
C CYS A 109 16.35 -1.76 -0.75
N GLU A 110 17.33 -1.04 -0.21
CA GLU A 110 18.08 -1.46 0.98
C GLU A 110 17.52 -0.79 2.24
N PRO A 111 17.51 -1.49 3.38
CA PRO A 111 17.05 -0.92 4.65
C PRO A 111 17.96 0.22 5.10
N VAL A 112 17.36 1.26 5.66
CA VAL A 112 18.04 2.39 6.30
C VAL A 112 18.11 2.13 7.80
N CYS A 113 19.31 2.08 8.34
CA CYS A 113 19.53 1.99 9.78
C CYS A 113 20.03 3.34 10.30
N PHE A 114 19.27 3.97 11.20
CA PHE A 114 19.64 5.21 11.87
C PHE A 114 20.09 6.32 10.91
N GLY A 115 19.41 6.43 9.77
CA GLY A 115 19.68 7.44 8.73
C GLY A 115 20.79 7.09 7.74
N MET A 116 21.48 5.95 7.90
CA MET A 116 22.52 5.47 6.99
C MET A 116 22.13 4.14 6.32
N THR A 117 22.75 3.83 5.18
CA THR A 117 22.54 2.56 4.46
C THR A 117 23.73 1.63 4.61
N GLY A 118 23.48 0.32 4.58
CA GLY A 118 24.53 -0.69 4.69
C GLY A 118 25.19 -0.73 6.07
N ARG A 119 26.48 -1.09 6.13
CA ARG A 119 27.20 -1.29 7.40
C ARG A 119 27.41 -0.03 8.21
N GLN A 120 27.41 1.14 7.57
CA GLN A 120 27.68 2.42 8.22
C GLN A 120 26.64 2.75 9.30
N GLY A 121 25.37 2.37 9.10
CA GLY A 121 24.32 2.57 10.10
C GLY A 121 24.48 1.70 11.35
N CYS A 122 25.30 0.65 11.27
CA CYS A 122 25.60 -0.27 12.36
C CYS A 122 27.06 -0.13 12.82
N SER A 123 27.60 1.10 12.81
CA SER A 123 28.98 1.40 13.23
C SER A 123 30.07 0.64 12.46
N ASN A 124 29.79 0.20 11.23
CA ASN A 124 30.66 -0.66 10.39
C ASN A 124 31.01 -2.03 10.99
N VAL A 125 30.40 -2.42 12.11
CA VAL A 125 30.62 -3.68 12.85
C VAL A 125 29.38 -4.59 12.85
N GLY A 126 28.48 -4.32 11.90
CA GLY A 126 27.25 -5.09 11.71
C GLY A 126 26.66 -4.85 10.31
N ASN A 127 25.63 -5.63 9.98
CA ASN A 127 24.85 -5.48 8.76
C ASN A 127 23.42 -5.04 9.09
N CYS A 128 22.86 -4.18 8.24
CA CYS A 128 21.44 -3.82 8.30
C CYS A 128 20.58 -4.97 7.78
N GLU A 129 19.73 -5.54 8.64
CA GLU A 129 18.73 -6.55 8.23
C GLU A 129 17.35 -5.94 8.00
N GLY A 130 17.06 -4.80 8.64
CA GLY A 130 15.79 -4.10 8.51
C GLY A 130 15.91 -2.62 8.89
N PRO A 131 14.84 -1.83 8.72
CA PRO A 131 14.83 -0.44 9.12
C PRO A 131 15.11 -0.32 10.61
N ASP A 132 16.10 0.52 10.95
CA ASP A 132 16.61 0.71 12.32
C ASP A 132 16.98 -0.59 13.06
N THR A 133 17.26 -1.67 12.31
CA THR A 133 17.55 -3.00 12.85
C THR A 133 18.90 -3.48 12.32
N CYS A 134 19.88 -3.47 13.21
CA CYS A 134 21.25 -3.91 12.96
C CYS A 134 21.51 -5.30 13.53
N ARG A 135 22.13 -6.16 12.72
CA ARG A 135 22.74 -7.40 13.17
C ARG A 135 24.22 -7.17 13.40
N CYS A 136 24.59 -7.13 14.68
CA CYS A 136 25.97 -6.93 15.12
C CYS A 136 26.78 -8.22 15.06
N ASP A 137 28.09 -8.09 14.87
CA ASP A 137 29.02 -9.20 15.09
C ASP A 137 29.05 -9.60 16.59
N SER A 138 29.46 -10.84 16.88
CA SER A 138 29.33 -11.47 18.21
C SER A 138 29.98 -10.71 19.37
N ALA A 139 30.92 -9.80 19.10
CA ALA A 139 31.60 -8.97 20.09
C ALA A 139 30.88 -7.63 20.40
N TYR A 140 29.86 -7.26 19.62
CA TYR A 140 29.17 -5.98 19.72
C TYR A 140 27.70 -6.16 20.06
N ARG A 141 27.16 -5.25 20.87
CA ARG A 141 25.76 -5.19 21.25
C ARG A 141 25.21 -3.77 21.15
N GLY A 142 23.89 -3.65 21.28
CA GLY A 142 23.16 -2.39 21.23
C GLY A 142 22.54 -2.13 19.85
N PRO A 143 21.65 -1.13 19.76
CA PRO A 143 20.86 -0.87 18.55
C PRO A 143 21.71 -0.48 17.33
N GLN A 144 22.86 0.18 17.56
CA GLN A 144 23.82 0.60 16.52
C GLN A 144 25.13 -0.19 16.55
N CYS A 145 25.18 -1.32 17.27
CA CYS A 145 26.39 -2.12 17.47
C CYS A 145 27.60 -1.34 18.03
N ASN A 146 27.36 -0.23 18.74
CA ASN A 146 28.43 0.62 19.26
C ASN A 146 29.00 0.11 20.60
N ASN A 147 28.29 -0.77 21.31
CA ASN A 147 28.76 -1.27 22.59
C ASN A 147 29.58 -2.53 22.35
N SER A 148 30.90 -2.40 22.25
CA SER A 148 31.78 -3.56 22.33
C SER A 148 31.64 -4.16 23.72
N ASN A 149 31.19 -5.40 23.82
CA ASN A 149 31.30 -6.16 25.07
C ASN A 149 32.74 -6.67 25.22
N TYR A 150 33.73 -5.80 24.99
CA TYR A 150 35.12 -6.06 25.35
C TYR A 150 35.29 -5.81 26.85
N HIS A 151 34.50 -6.53 27.66
CA HIS A 151 34.98 -6.97 28.95
C HIS A 151 35.54 -8.35 28.69
N ASP A 152 36.85 -8.38 28.50
CA ASP A 152 37.68 -9.58 28.54
C ASP A 152 37.97 -9.87 30.02
N PRO A 153 37.41 -10.93 30.63
CA PRO A 153 37.98 -11.51 31.83
C PRO A 153 38.61 -12.86 31.46
N GLY A 154 39.61 -12.90 30.58
CA GLY A 154 40.27 -14.17 30.28
C GLY A 154 41.42 -14.12 29.28
N ALA A 155 42.49 -13.39 29.60
CA ALA A 155 43.84 -13.63 29.06
C ALA A 155 44.85 -13.72 30.21
#